data_AF-A0A2D4YD42-F1
#
_entry.id   AF-A0A2D4YD42-F1
#
_cell.length_a   1.000
_cell.length_b   1.000
_cell.length_c   1.000
_cell.angle_alpha   90.00
_cell.angle_beta   90.00
_cell.angle_gamma   90.00
#
_symmetry.space_group_name_H-M   'P 1'
#
loop_
_entity.id
_entity.type
_entity.pdbx_description
1 polymer ?
#
loop_
_entity_poly.entity_id
_entity_poly.type
_entity_poly.pdbx_seq_one_letter_code
_entity_poly.pdbx_strand_id
1 'polypeptide(L)' 'MKPTTSKALPCAVFGHNYVKSKTNSDQTAELTCTHCNTVVKTDVSGNFEELPVNNKHIQTTLRQLFHLKLQTAKPKFS' A
#
# COMPACT_ATOMS: atom_id res chain seq x y z
N MET A 1 -0.54 15.48 2.84
CA MET A 1 -1.24 14.19 2.65
C MET A 1 -1.77 13.76 4.00
N LYS A 2 -3.10 13.67 4.17
CA LYS A 2 -3.73 13.21 5.41
C LYS A 2 -3.60 11.68 5.46
N PRO A 3 -2.97 11.09 6.50
CA PRO A 3 -3.02 9.65 6.71
C PRO A 3 -4.47 9.26 6.95
N THR A 4 -4.97 8.23 6.25
CA THR A 4 -6.32 7.72 6.50
C THR A 4 -6.28 6.86 7.76
N THR A 5 -7.13 7.17 8.73
CA THR A 5 -7.29 6.43 9.99
C THR A 5 -8.18 5.19 9.86
N SER A 6 -8.63 4.83 8.66
CA SER A 6 -9.50 3.68 8.45
C SER A 6 -8.71 2.38 8.33
N LYS A 7 -9.37 1.24 8.56
CA LYS A 7 -8.87 -0.14 8.40
C LYS A 7 -8.47 -0.50 6.95
N ALA A 8 -8.07 0.49 6.15
CA ALA A 8 -7.69 0.33 4.76
C ALA A 8 -6.24 -0.12 4.63
N LEU A 9 -6.00 -1.03 3.68
CA LEU A 9 -4.66 -1.52 3.37
C LEU A 9 -3.85 -0.41 2.69
N PRO A 10 -2.71 0.05 3.27
CA PRO A 10 -1.93 1.11 2.70
C PRO A 10 -1.10 0.63 1.49
N CYS A 11 -0.95 1.48 0.48
CA CYS A 11 -0.17 1.19 -0.71
C CYS A 11 1.32 1.26 -0.42
N ALA A 12 2.09 0.36 -1.04
CA ALA A 12 3.52 0.27 -0.80
C ALA A 12 4.32 1.47 -1.34
N VAL A 13 3.71 2.30 -2.20
CA VAL A 13 4.38 3.43 -2.84
C VAL A 13 4.41 4.65 -1.90
N PHE A 14 3.25 5.08 -1.43
CA PHE A 14 3.09 6.31 -0.64
C PHE A 14 2.15 6.16 0.57
N GLY A 15 1.64 4.95 0.85
CA GLY A 15 0.73 4.70 1.97
C GLY A 15 -0.72 5.17 1.72
N HIS A 16 -1.16 5.29 0.47
CA HIS A 16 -2.56 5.55 0.11
C HIS A 16 -3.45 4.33 0.33
N ASN A 17 -4.77 4.47 0.20
CA ASN A 17 -5.65 3.31 0.36
C ASN A 17 -5.72 2.47 -0.93
N TYR A 18 -5.40 1.19 -0.80
CA TYR A 18 -5.86 0.17 -1.75
C TYR A 18 -7.36 -0.07 -1.57
N VAL A 19 -8.07 -0.21 -2.68
CA VAL A 19 -9.50 -0.60 -2.71
C VAL A 19 -9.67 -1.85 -3.56
N LYS A 20 -10.53 -2.77 -3.10
CA LYS A 20 -10.84 -3.98 -3.85
C LYS A 20 -11.54 -3.62 -5.15
N SER A 21 -10.91 -3.97 -6.26
CA SER A 21 -11.37 -3.65 -7.61
C SER A 21 -12.09 -4.83 -8.24
N LYS A 22 -11.54 -6.03 -8.10
CA LYS A 22 -12.12 -7.28 -8.62
C LYS A 22 -11.81 -8.47 -7.72
N THR A 23 -12.60 -9.53 -7.84
CA THR A 23 -12.27 -10.86 -7.31
C THR A 23 -12.19 -11.78 -8.52
N ASN A 24 -11.08 -12.49 -8.69
CA ASN A 24 -10.90 -13.47 -9.76
C ASN A 24 -11.54 -14.82 -9.37
N SER A 25 -11.78 -15.66 -10.37
CA SER A 25 -12.36 -17.00 -10.19
C SER A 25 -11.54 -17.90 -9.26
N ASP A 26 -10.21 -17.69 -9.22
CA ASP A 26 -9.28 -18.42 -8.35
C ASP A 26 -9.27 -17.89 -6.90
N GLN A 27 -10.30 -17.13 -6.51
CA GLN A 27 -10.46 -16.49 -5.21
C GLN A 27 -9.38 -15.44 -4.86
N THR A 28 -8.52 -15.08 -5.81
CA THR A 28 -7.58 -13.95 -5.65
C THR A 28 -8.33 -12.62 -5.76
N ALA A 29 -7.90 -11.62 -4.99
CA ALA A 29 -8.48 -10.28 -5.04
C ALA A 29 -7.51 -9.30 -5.69
N GLU A 30 -8.02 -8.50 -6.61
CA GLU A 30 -7.29 -7.36 -7.16
C GLU A 30 -7.60 -6.11 -6.35
N LEU A 31 -6.53 -5.43 -5.91
CA LEU A 31 -6.59 -4.19 -5.17
C LEU A 31 -5.94 -3.09 -6.00
N THR A 32 -6.64 -1.96 -6.15
CA THR A 32 -6.12 -0.79 -6.87
C THR A 32 -5.95 0.37 -5.91
N CYS A 33 -4.80 1.02 -5.99
CA CYS A 33 -4.56 2.23 -5.23
C CYS A 33 -5.35 3.39 -5.84
N THR A 34 -6.19 4.03 -5.04
CA THR A 34 -7.04 5.16 -5.45
C THR A 34 -6.29 6.38 -5.98
N HIS A 35 -4.99 6.50 -5.67
CA HIS A 35 -4.17 7.65 -6.05
C HIS A 35 -3.00 7.29 -6.98
N CYS A 36 -2.41 6.10 -6.83
CA CYS A 36 -1.26 5.68 -7.63
C CYS A 36 -1.68 4.94 -8.91
N ASN A 37 -2.94 4.51 -9.00
CA ASN A 37 -3.42 3.55 -10.02
C ASN A 37 -2.63 2.23 -10.07
N THR A 38 -1.80 1.95 -9.06
CA THR A 38 -1.08 0.69 -8.91
C THR A 38 -2.07 -0.42 -8.57
N VAL A 39 -2.01 -1.52 -9.32
CA VAL A 39 -2.81 -2.73 -9.10
C VAL A 39 -1.92 -3.79 -8.46
N VAL A 40 -2.45 -4.48 -7.45
CA VAL A 40 -1.80 -5.63 -6.80
C VAL A 40 -2.81 -6.76 -6.63
N LYS A 41 -2.31 -7.99 -6.62
CA LYS A 41 -3.12 -9.19 -6.36
C LYS A 41 -2.83 -9.73 -4.98
N THR A 42 -3.88 -10.13 -4.27
CA THR A 42 -3.76 -10.85 -3.00
C THR A 42 -4.37 -12.25 -3.11
N ASP A 43 -3.72 -13.21 -2.48
CA ASP A 43 -4.22 -14.57 -2.32
C ASP A 43 -5.44 -14.61 -1.38
N VAL A 44 -6.02 -15.79 -1.20
CA VAL A 44 -7.16 -16.05 -0.30
C VAL A 44 -6.87 -15.74 1.17
N SER A 45 -5.60 -15.73 1.56
CA SER A 45 -5.15 -15.43 2.92
C SER A 45 -4.84 -13.94 3.10
N GLY A 46 -4.91 -13.13 2.03
CA GLY A 46 -4.61 -11.71 2.04
C GLY A 46 -3.12 -11.37 1.85
N ASN A 47 -2.27 -12.33 1.46
CA ASN A 47 -0.88 -12.05 1.11
C ASN A 47 -0.78 -11.55 -0.32
N PHE A 48 0.15 -10.62 -0.59
CA PHE A 48 0.40 -10.15 -1.94
C PHE A 48 1.09 -11.24 -2.77
N GLU A 49 0.47 -11.65 -3.89
CA GLU A 49 1.04 -12.64 -4.81
C GLU A 49 2.23 -12.07 -5.58
N GLU A 50 2.19 -10.76 -5.87
CA GLU A 50 3.23 -10.07 -6.61
C GLU A 50 3.57 -8.73 -5.94
N LEU A 51 4.85 -8.42 -5.91
CA LEU A 51 5.31 -7.16 -5.34
C LEU A 51 4.88 -6.01 -6.26
N PRO A 52 4.22 -4.95 -5.73
CA PRO A 52 3.80 -3.79 -6.52
C PRO A 52 4.93 -3.08 -7.28
N VAL A 53 6.18 -3.35 -6.90
CA VAL A 53 7.39 -2.84 -7.55
C VAL A 53 8.36 -4.01 -7.69
N ASN A 54 8.59 -4.44 -8.94
CA ASN A 54 9.51 -5.55 -9.26
C ASN A 54 11.00 -5.19 -8.97
N ASN A 55 11.31 -3.89 -8.88
CA ASN A 55 12.64 -3.42 -8.48
C ASN A 55 12.78 -3.32 -6.96
N LYS A 56 13.59 -4.21 -6.38
CA LYS A 56 13.86 -4.27 -4.93
C LYS A 56 14.48 -2.99 -4.36
N HIS A 57 15.33 -2.29 -5.12
CA HIS A 57 15.91 -1.02 -4.66
C HIS A 57 14.83 0.05 -4.53
N ILE A 58 13.98 0.22 -5.56
CA ILE A 58 12.89 1.20 -5.53
C ILE A 58 11.95 0.92 -4.36
N GLN A 59 11.57 -0.34 -4.16
CA GLN A 59 10.73 -0.75 -3.04
C GLN A 59 11.35 -0.38 -1.68
N THR A 60 12.64 -0.68 -1.51
CA THR A 60 13.37 -0.38 -0.26
C THR A 60 13.41 1.13 0.00
N THR A 61 13.70 1.93 -1.02
CA THR A 61 13.73 3.40 -0.93
C THR A 61 12.36 3.97 -0.56
N LEU A 62 11.28 3.53 -1.22
CA LEU A 62 9.92 4.00 -0.92
C LEU A 62 9.50 3.63 0.50
N ARG A 63 9.83 2.43 0.98
CA ARG A 63 9.57 2.00 2.35
C ARG A 63 10.32 2.85 3.37
N GLN A 64 11.60 3.14 3.13
CA GLN A 64 12.40 4.03 3.98
C GLN A 64 11.79 5.43 4.04
N LEU A 65 11.41 6.00 2.89
CA LEU A 65 10.77 7.31 2.81
C LEU A 65 9.46 7.36 3.59
N PHE A 66 8.62 6.33 3.46
CA PHE A 66 7.37 6.21 4.21
C PHE A 66 7.61 6.19 5.73
N HIS A 67 8.58 5.39 6.20
CA HIS A 67 8.94 5.36 7.62
C HIS A 67 9.45 6.73 8.12
N LEU A 68 10.28 7.43 7.36
CA LEU A 68 10.75 8.78 7.70
C LEU A 68 9.59 9.78 7.78
N LYS A 69 8.64 9.70 6.85
CA LYS A 69 7.40 10.51 6.88
C LYS A 69 6.55 10.25 8.13
N LEU A 70 6.42 9.00 8.56
CA LEU A 70 5.70 8.68 9.79
C LEU A 70 6.41 9.21 11.03
N GLN A 71 7.75 9.11 11.07
CA GLN A 71 8.54 9.63 12.19
C GLN A 71 8.44 11.16 12.30
N THR A 72 8.46 11.86 11.17
CA THR A 72 8.34 13.32 11.10
C THR A 72 6.91 13.83 11.35
N ALA A 73 5.90 12.98 11.14
CA ALA A 73 4.50 13.28 11.42
C ALA A 73 4.11 13.11 12.91
N LYS A 74 5.03 12.71 13.79
CA LYS A 74 4.77 12.68 15.24
C LYS A 74 4.31 14.08 15.69
N PRO A 75 3.21 14.19 16.47
CA PRO A 75 2.73 15.49 16.91
C PRO A 75 3.84 16.17 17.70
N LYS A 76 4.13 17.43 17.35
CA LYS A 76 4.77 18.32 18.31
C LYS A 76 3.81 18.39 19.49
N PHE A 77 4.11 17.70 20.58
CA PHE A 77 3.53 18.03 21.87
C PHE A 77 3.98 19.47 22.14
N SER A 78 3.06 20.41 21.90
CA SER A 78 3.16 21.78 22.39
C SER A 78 2.55 21.86 23.77
#